data_AF-A0A559KCS7-F1
#
_entry.id   AF-A0A559KCS7-F1
#
_cell.length_a   1.000
_cell.length_b   1.000
_cell.length_c   1.000
_cell.angle_alpha   90.00
_cell.angle_beta   90.00
_cell.angle_gamma   90.00
#
_symmetry.space_group_name_H-M   'P 1'
#
loop_
_entity.id
_entity.type
_entity.pdbx_description
1 polymer ?
#
loop_
_entity_poly.entity_id
_entity_poly.type
_entity_poly.pdbx_seq_one_letter_code
_entity_poly.pdbx_strand_id
1 'polypeptide(L)' 'MFTMELQSAIKNKGLKQKWIAEQLGVTGAMLSMYLRGKTSMSPEKVRKLKLILK' A
#
# COMPACT_ATOMS: atom_id res chain seq x y z
N MET A 1 -6.15 12.55 2.62
CA MET A 1 -7.14 11.84 1.77
C MET A 1 -6.56 10.68 0.94
N PHE A 2 -5.26 10.38 0.97
CA PHE A 2 -4.63 9.34 0.12
C PHE A 2 -5.00 7.88 0.44
N THR A 3 -5.54 7.61 1.63
CA THR A 3 -5.65 6.25 2.19
C THR A 3 -6.88 5.47 1.72
N MET A 4 -8.01 6.14 1.49
CA MET A 4 -9.24 5.48 1.00
C MET A 4 -9.08 5.01 -0.45
N GLU A 5 -8.41 5.79 -1.30
CA GLU A 5 -8.17 5.42 -2.71
C GLU A 5 -7.26 4.20 -2.84
N LEU A 6 -6.21 4.10 -2.01
CA LEU A 6 -5.28 2.96 -2.03
C LEU A 6 -5.95 1.65 -1.61
N GLN A 7 -6.79 1.67 -0.57
CA GLN A 7 -7.53 0.47 -0.18
C GLN A 7 -8.47 -0.01 -1.29
N SER A 8 -9.19 0.90 -1.92
CA SER A 8 -10.08 0.58 -3.05
C SER A 8 -9.30 0.04 -4.25
N ALA A 9 -8.16 0.65 -4.60
CA ALA A 9 -7.31 0.17 -5.69
C ALA A 9 -6.76 -1.24 -5.43
N ILE A 10 -6.30 -1.51 -4.20
CA ILE A 10 -5.83 -2.85 -3.80
C ILE A 10 -6.96 -3.88 -3.91
N LYS A 11 -8.16 -3.52 -3.44
CA LYS A 11 -9.33 -4.40 -3.48
C LYS A 11 -9.78 -4.67 -4.92
N ASN A 12 -9.81 -3.65 -5.77
CA ASN A 12 -10.21 -3.76 -7.17
C ASN A 12 -9.26 -4.65 -7.99
N LYS A 13 -7.96 -4.65 -7.69
CA LYS A 13 -7.01 -5.55 -8.34
C LYS A 13 -7.02 -6.99 -7.78
N GLY A 14 -7.70 -7.25 -6.66
CA GLY A 14 -7.68 -8.56 -6.00
C GLY A 14 -6.31 -8.95 -5.43
N LEU A 15 -5.42 -7.97 -5.20
CA LEU A 15 -4.08 -8.23 -4.71
C LEU A 15 -4.08 -8.51 -3.21
N LYS A 16 -3.38 -9.57 -2.79
CA LYS A 16 -3.20 -9.89 -1.37
C LYS A 16 -2.31 -8.81 -0.72
N GLN A 17 -2.76 -8.25 0.40
CA GLN A 17 -1.98 -7.25 1.16
C GLN A 17 -0.58 -7.76 1.54
N LYS A 18 -0.45 -9.06 1.86
CA LYS A 18 0.85 -9.70 2.13
C LYS A 18 1.82 -9.55 0.96
N TRP A 19 1.36 -9.83 -0.27
CA TRP A 19 2.18 -9.73 -1.47
C TRP A 19 2.61 -8.28 -1.74
N ILE A 20 1.71 -7.31 -1.54
CA ILE A 20 2.04 -5.89 -1.68
C ILE A 20 3.09 -5.46 -0.65
N ALA A 21 2.98 -5.94 0.59
CA ALA A 21 3.95 -5.65 1.64
C ALA A 21 5.35 -6.19 1.27
N GLU A 22 5.42 -7.41 0.73
CA GLU A 22 6.65 -8.01 0.21
C GLU A 22 7.27 -7.16 -0.92
N GLN A 23 6.47 -6.73 -1.89
CA GLN A 23 6.95 -5.86 -2.99
C GLN A 23 7.44 -4.49 -2.52
N LEU A 24 6.86 -3.97 -1.43
CA LEU A 24 7.27 -2.71 -0.81
C LEU A 24 8.45 -2.86 0.16
N GLY A 25 8.89 -4.08 0.45
CA GLY A 25 9.93 -4.37 1.43
C GLY A 25 9.53 -3.96 2.85
N VAL A 26 8.26 -4.11 3.20
CA VAL A 26 7.72 -3.76 4.52
C VAL A 26 6.94 -4.93 5.11
N THR A 27 6.72 -4.89 6.42
CA THR A 27 5.84 -5.88 7.07
C THR A 27 4.37 -5.63 6.74
N GLY A 28 3.54 -6.67 6.82
CA GLY A 28 2.09 -6.53 6.66
C GLY A 28 1.46 -5.55 7.67
N ALA A 29 1.99 -5.50 8.90
CA ALA A 29 1.58 -4.54 9.91
C ALA A 29 1.88 -3.09 9.47
N MET A 30 3.08 -2.84 8.93
CA MET A 30 3.48 -1.52 8.41
C MET A 30 2.56 -1.08 7.25
N LEU A 31 2.25 -2.00 6.32
CA LEU A 31 1.31 -1.72 5.25
C LEU A 31 -0.09 -1.36 5.80
N SER A 32 -0.55 -2.08 6.83
CA SER A 32 -1.81 -1.76 7.49
C SER A 32 -1.78 -0.37 8.14
N MET A 33 -0.67 0.02 8.77
CA MET A 33 -0.52 1.37 9.34
C MET A 33 -0.55 2.45 8.26
N TYR A 34 0.10 2.23 7.11
CA TYR A 34 0.03 3.14 5.98
C TYR A 34 -1.41 3.28 5.47
N LEU A 35 -2.11 2.17 5.26
CA LEU A 35 -3.49 2.15 4.75
C LEU A 35 -4.51 2.77 5.72
N ARG A 36 -4.23 2.76 7.03
CA ARG A 36 -5.03 3.42 8.06
C ARG A 36 -4.63 4.89 8.29
N GLY A 37 -3.58 5.37 7.63
CA GLY A 37 -3.08 6.74 7.79
C GLY A 37 -2.42 7.02 9.14
N LYS A 38 -2.03 5.96 9.87
CA LYS A 38 -1.33 6.07 11.16
C LYS A 38 0.15 6.38 11.00
N THR A 39 0.68 6.22 9.78
CA THR A 39 2.07 6.52 9.43
C THR A 39 2.13 6.94 7.97
N SER A 40 3.02 7.89 7.68
CA SER A 40 3.29 8.37 6.33
C SER A 40 4.18 7.39 5.57
N MET A 41 3.83 7.11 4.32
CA MET A 41 4.63 6.28 3.43
C MET A 41 5.70 7.14 2.76
N SER A 42 6.96 6.69 2.75
CA SER A 42 8.06 7.40 2.08
C SER A 42 7.77 7.57 0.57
N PRO A 43 8.21 8.68 -0.07
CA PRO A 43 7.94 8.93 -1.49
C PRO A 43 8.31 7.78 -2.44
N GLU A 44 9.41 7.09 -2.15
CA GLU A 44 9.88 5.94 -2.93
C GLU A 44 8.90 4.76 -2.90
N LYS A 45 8.38 4.44 -1.71
CA LYS A 45 7.36 3.40 -1.52
C LYS A 45 6.03 3.77 -2.16
N VAL A 46 5.65 5.05 -2.13
CA VAL A 46 4.47 5.54 -2.85
C VAL A 46 4.63 5.33 -4.35
N ARG A 47 5.81 5.62 -4.91
CA ARG A 47 6.14 5.34 -6.32
C ARG A 47 6.01 3.85 -6.65
N LYS A 48 6.61 2.96 -5.84
CA LYS A 48 6.49 1.50 -6.02
C LYS A 48 5.04 1.04 -5.96
N LEU A 49 4.28 1.51 -4.98
CA LEU A 49 2.87 1.14 -4.82
C LEU A 49 2.03 1.58 -6.02
N LYS A 50 2.27 2.78 -6.56
CA LYS A 50 1.63 3.26 -7.79
C LYS A 50 1.97 2.39 -8.99
N LEU A 51 3.21 1.92 -9.12
CA LEU A 51 3.60 1.00 -10.21
C LEU A 51 2.89 -0.35 -10.11
N ILE A 52 2.71 -0.87 -8.90
CA ILE A 52 1.98 -2.13 -8.65
C ILE A 52 0.48 -1.98 -8.96
N LEU A 53 -0.09 -0.82 -8.62
CA LEU A 53 -1.51 -0.53 -8.77
C LEU A 53 -1.90 0.03 -10.16
N LYS A 54 -0.93 0.37 -11.01
CA LYS A 54 -1.15 0.75 -12.42
C LYS A 54 -1.57 -0.45 -13.24
#